data_AF-A0A3D3ZNB3-F1
#
_entry.id   AF-A0A3D3ZNB3-F1
#
_cell.length_a   1.000
_cell.length_b   1.000
_cell.length_c   1.000
_cell.angle_alpha   90.00
_cell.angle_beta   90.00
_cell.angle_gamma   90.00
#
_symmetry.space_group_name_H-M   'P 1'
#
loop_
_entity.id
_entity.type
_entity.pdbx_description
1 polymer ?
#
loop_
_entity_poly.entity_id
_entity_poly.type
_entity_poly.pdbx_seq_one_letter_code
_entity_poly.pdbx_strand_id
1 'polypeptide(L)'
;SIIFAGQIIPLYNPKPPSVNLQDYTTHIDLIISLARIMLLQAIILGGGVIVTSVLNARQNFLLPAVGNVLYNVGIIIGLLPGVFLAFIGHRNDITAAYAATWGVVLGAVLQVAIQIPGLRKVGMHYTFSFDWRHPGVIQVGRMMVPRIINAAMLYFSIFVDRFLIVLLVANALSGFVTQYYQALQILLLPLGIFGMAISTAAFPTLAENVAKGRFDRLRSIIQETLRSILFMSIPSSIGLIALGLPIVQVLLEHGEYNLQSAAFTTFPLAGFAIGLAGLASVEILTRAFYALRDSVTPVIVSVLQFIFKIALSLILIN
;
A
#
# COMPACT_ATOMS: atom_id res chain seq x y z
N SER A 1 19.87 -3.66 -2.73
CA SER A 1 18.83 -4.25 -1.85
C SER A 1 18.86 -5.78 -1.85
N ILE A 2 18.90 -6.45 -3.01
CA ILE A 2 19.00 -7.94 -3.14
C ILE A 2 20.16 -8.54 -2.31
N ILE A 3 21.28 -7.82 -2.27
CA ILE A 3 22.50 -8.22 -1.55
C ILE A 3 22.35 -8.04 -0.02
N PHE A 4 21.59 -7.04 0.43
CA PHE A 4 21.45 -6.69 1.85
C PHE A 4 20.25 -7.34 2.55
N ALA A 5 19.42 -8.11 1.83
CA ALA A 5 18.26 -8.79 2.39
C ALA A 5 18.62 -9.66 3.61
N GLY A 6 19.78 -10.33 3.57
CA GLY A 6 20.27 -11.16 4.67
C GLY A 6 20.64 -10.40 5.94
N GLN A 7 20.86 -9.09 5.87
CA GLN A 7 21.17 -8.24 7.04
C GLN A 7 19.91 -7.54 7.58
N ILE A 8 18.96 -7.19 6.71
CA ILE A 8 17.76 -6.44 7.06
C ILE A 8 16.68 -7.35 7.67
N ILE A 9 16.52 -8.56 7.13
CA ILE A 9 15.44 -9.48 7.53
C ILE A 9 15.58 -9.95 9.00
N PRO A 10 16.78 -10.34 9.49
CA PRO A 10 16.96 -10.71 10.90
C PRO A 10 16.70 -9.55 11.87
N LEU A 11 16.92 -8.31 11.43
CA LEU A 11 16.61 -7.11 12.23
C LEU A 11 15.10 -6.89 12.36
N TYR A 12 14.34 -7.24 11.32
CA TYR A 12 12.88 -7.07 11.26
C TYR A 12 12.10 -8.23 11.90
N ASN A 13 12.73 -9.39 12.05
CA ASN A 13 12.14 -10.58 12.64
C ASN A 13 13.11 -11.25 13.63
N PRO A 14 13.37 -10.63 14.79
CA PRO A 14 14.35 -11.15 15.75
C PRO A 14 13.94 -12.52 16.29
N LYS A 15 14.95 -13.34 16.58
CA LYS A 15 14.76 -14.71 17.08
C LYS A 15 13.94 -14.72 18.38
N PRO A 16 12.79 -15.41 18.43
CA PRO A 16 12.07 -15.64 19.67
C PRO A 16 12.90 -16.53 20.62
N PRO A 17 12.89 -16.29 21.94
CA PRO A 17 13.63 -17.09 22.92
C PRO A 17 13.27 -18.58 22.88
N SER A 18 12.04 -18.91 22.48
CA SER A 18 11.45 -20.25 22.46
C SER A 18 11.79 -21.11 21.24
N VAL A 19 12.45 -20.56 20.22
CA VAL A 19 12.71 -21.26 18.96
C VAL A 19 14.16 -21.74 18.87
N ASN A 20 14.38 -22.98 18.43
CA ASN A 20 15.73 -23.51 18.21
C ASN A 20 16.48 -22.70 17.15
N LEU A 21 17.81 -22.57 17.32
CA LEU A 21 18.64 -21.81 16.37
C LEU A 21 18.51 -22.32 14.94
N GLN A 22 18.40 -23.64 14.77
CA GLN A 22 18.38 -24.30 13.47
C GLN A 22 17.05 -24.13 12.71
N ASP A 23 15.92 -24.16 13.43
CA ASP A 23 14.61 -23.87 12.84
C ASP A 23 14.51 -22.39 12.46
N TYR A 24 14.99 -21.50 13.33
CA TYR A 24 15.05 -20.07 13.05
C TYR A 24 15.90 -19.74 11.82
N THR A 25 17.08 -20.34 11.66
CA THR A 25 17.92 -20.13 10.47
C THR A 25 17.24 -20.61 9.20
N THR A 26 16.59 -21.77 9.23
CA THR A 26 15.87 -22.31 8.06
C THR A 26 14.70 -21.41 7.65
N HIS A 27 13.95 -20.89 8.61
CA HIS A 27 12.87 -19.93 8.36
C HIS A 27 13.40 -18.59 7.82
N ILE A 28 14.49 -18.06 8.37
CA ILE A 28 15.12 -16.83 7.91
C ILE A 28 15.66 -16.98 6.48
N ASP A 29 16.32 -18.09 6.17
CA ASP A 29 16.87 -18.36 4.83
C ASP A 29 15.75 -18.46 3.78
N LEU A 30 14.63 -19.09 4.13
CA LEU A 30 13.43 -19.06 3.30
C LEU A 30 12.95 -17.63 3.08
N ILE A 31 12.76 -16.82 4.13
CA ILE A 31 12.31 -15.42 3.99
C ILE A 31 13.28 -14.61 3.11
N ILE A 32 14.60 -14.80 3.27
CA ILE A 32 15.63 -14.14 2.44
C ILE A 32 15.47 -14.54 0.98
N SER A 33 15.29 -15.83 0.69
CA SER A 33 15.13 -16.33 -0.68
C SER A 33 13.87 -15.75 -1.36
N LEU A 34 12.73 -15.77 -0.66
CA LEU A 34 11.47 -15.24 -1.16
C LEU A 34 11.58 -13.72 -1.38
N ALA A 35 12.19 -13.00 -0.44
CA ALA A 35 12.43 -11.56 -0.58
C ALA A 35 13.29 -11.23 -1.81
N ARG A 36 14.33 -12.03 -2.11
CA ARG A 36 15.15 -11.83 -3.31
C ARG A 36 14.34 -12.01 -4.60
N ILE A 37 13.46 -13.01 -4.66
CA ILE A 37 12.58 -13.22 -5.82
C ILE A 37 11.56 -12.07 -5.92
N MET A 38 10.96 -11.67 -4.81
CA MET A 38 10.02 -10.54 -4.77
C MET A 38 10.66 -9.25 -5.28
N LEU A 39 11.95 -9.02 -5.06
CA LEU A 39 12.64 -7.83 -5.57
C LEU A 39 12.71 -7.77 -7.12
N LEU A 40 12.63 -8.92 -7.82
CA LEU A 40 12.55 -8.93 -9.29
C LEU A 40 11.28 -8.22 -9.78
N GLN A 41 10.16 -8.44 -9.09
CA GLN A 41 8.90 -7.78 -9.42
C GLN A 41 9.03 -6.25 -9.35
N ALA A 42 9.80 -5.73 -8.39
CA ALA A 42 9.93 -4.29 -8.18
C ALA A 42 10.65 -3.61 -9.35
N ILE A 43 11.63 -4.29 -9.95
CA ILE A 43 12.33 -3.82 -11.15
C ILE A 43 11.36 -3.80 -12.35
N ILE A 44 10.58 -4.87 -12.52
CA ILE A 44 9.61 -4.99 -13.62
C ILE A 44 8.52 -3.92 -13.49
N LEU A 45 7.90 -3.81 -12.32
CA LEU A 45 6.87 -2.80 -12.04
C LEU A 45 7.43 -1.38 -12.13
N GLY A 46 8.67 -1.14 -11.71
CA GLY A 46 9.34 0.15 -11.87
C GLY A 46 9.38 0.61 -13.32
N GLY A 47 9.75 -0.29 -14.25
CA GLY A 47 9.64 -0.02 -15.69
C GLY A 47 8.19 0.15 -16.14
N GLY A 48 7.28 -0.67 -15.62
CA GLY A 48 5.84 -0.60 -15.86
C GLY A 48 5.22 0.75 -15.54
N VAL A 49 5.61 1.39 -14.43
CA VAL A 49 5.12 2.72 -14.03
C VAL A 49 5.41 3.78 -15.09
N ILE A 50 6.55 3.71 -15.77
CA ILE A 50 6.89 4.63 -16.85
C ILE A 50 5.93 4.44 -18.02
N VAL A 51 5.71 3.17 -18.41
CA VAL A 51 4.76 2.82 -19.47
C VAL A 51 3.35 3.30 -19.13
N THR A 52 2.87 2.99 -17.92
CA THR A 52 1.58 3.42 -17.40
C THR A 52 1.44 4.95 -17.41
N SER A 53 2.47 5.67 -16.97
CA SER A 53 2.46 7.14 -16.91
C SER A 53 2.33 7.76 -18.30
N VAL A 54 3.03 7.22 -19.30
CA VAL A 54 2.94 7.67 -20.70
C VAL A 54 1.55 7.40 -21.27
N LEU A 55 0.99 6.22 -21.05
CA LEU A 55 -0.35 5.86 -21.52
C LEU A 55 -1.43 6.73 -20.87
N ASN A 56 -1.35 6.94 -19.55
CA ASN A 56 -2.28 7.80 -18.82
C ASN A 56 -2.19 9.27 -19.28
N ALA A 57 -0.98 9.79 -19.52
CA ALA A 57 -0.80 11.15 -20.05
C ALA A 57 -1.47 11.34 -21.42
N ARG A 58 -1.67 10.26 -22.16
CA ARG A 58 -2.32 10.22 -23.47
C ARG A 58 -3.75 9.69 -23.40
N GLN A 59 -4.36 9.71 -22.21
CA GLN A 59 -5.76 9.33 -21.94
C GLN A 59 -6.09 7.86 -22.28
N ASN A 60 -5.10 6.97 -22.32
CA ASN A 60 -5.31 5.54 -22.51
C ASN A 60 -5.27 4.79 -21.16
N PHE A 61 -6.42 4.78 -20.47
CA PHE A 61 -6.55 4.18 -19.12
C PHE A 61 -6.86 2.68 -19.15
N LEU A 62 -7.35 2.14 -20.27
CA LEU A 62 -7.78 0.74 -20.38
C LEU A 62 -6.61 -0.24 -20.23
N LEU A 63 -5.50 -0.02 -20.95
CA LEU A 63 -4.35 -0.93 -20.90
C LEU A 63 -3.69 -0.97 -19.51
N PRO A 64 -3.45 0.16 -18.83
CA PRO A 64 -3.03 0.15 -17.42
C PRO A 64 -4.00 -0.58 -16.49
N ALA A 65 -5.31 -0.38 -16.65
CA ALA A 65 -6.31 -1.04 -15.82
C ALA A 65 -6.31 -2.56 -16.01
N VAL A 66 -6.28 -3.05 -17.25
CA VAL A 66 -6.15 -4.48 -17.56
C VAL A 66 -4.84 -5.05 -17.02
N GLY A 67 -3.74 -4.29 -17.08
CA GLY A 67 -2.47 -4.67 -16.49
C GLY A 67 -2.59 -4.97 -14.99
N ASN A 68 -3.27 -4.11 -14.22
CA ASN A 68 -3.50 -4.35 -12.79
C ASN A 68 -4.34 -5.61 -12.53
N VAL A 69 -5.30 -5.92 -13.39
CA VAL A 69 -6.08 -7.16 -13.30
C VAL A 69 -5.18 -8.37 -13.55
N LEU A 70 -4.36 -8.33 -14.59
CA LEU A 70 -3.42 -9.41 -14.92
C LEU A 70 -2.37 -9.64 -13.83
N TYR A 71 -1.95 -8.58 -13.12
CA TYR A 71 -1.10 -8.69 -11.95
C TYR A 71 -1.74 -9.58 -10.87
N ASN A 72 -2.98 -9.25 -10.50
CA ASN A 72 -3.74 -10.04 -9.52
C ASN A 72 -4.01 -11.47 -10.00
N VAL A 73 -4.31 -11.65 -11.28
CA VAL A 73 -4.46 -12.99 -11.87
C VAL A 73 -3.17 -13.80 -11.76
N GLY A 74 -2.00 -13.19 -11.98
CA GLY A 74 -0.71 -13.85 -11.80
C GLY A 74 -0.49 -14.32 -10.36
N ILE A 75 -0.86 -13.49 -9.37
CA ILE A 75 -0.83 -13.86 -7.95
C ILE A 75 -1.72 -15.06 -7.68
N ILE A 76 -2.96 -15.04 -8.16
CA ILE A 76 -3.93 -16.13 -7.98
C ILE A 76 -3.43 -17.42 -8.62
N ILE A 77 -2.92 -17.35 -9.86
CA ILE A 77 -2.35 -18.51 -10.56
C ILE A 77 -1.15 -19.07 -9.80
N GLY A 78 -0.32 -18.23 -9.18
CA GLY A 78 0.80 -18.66 -8.34
C GLY A 78 0.41 -19.49 -7.12
N LEU A 79 -0.81 -19.32 -6.62
CA LEU A 79 -1.32 -20.08 -5.47
C LEU A 79 -1.83 -21.48 -5.88
N LEU A 80 -2.24 -21.67 -7.14
CA LEU A 80 -2.84 -22.92 -7.61
C LEU A 80 -1.96 -24.16 -7.40
N PRO A 81 -0.63 -24.14 -7.65
CA PRO A 81 0.23 -25.29 -7.39
C PRO A 81 0.25 -25.71 -5.92
N GLY A 82 0.23 -24.74 -5.00
CA GLY A 82 0.21 -25.01 -3.55
C GLY A 82 -1.11 -25.64 -3.10
N VAL A 83 -2.24 -25.11 -3.60
CA VAL A 83 -3.58 -25.66 -3.34
C VAL A 83 -3.71 -27.07 -3.92
N PHE A 84 -3.22 -27.30 -5.13
CA PHE A 84 -3.24 -28.60 -5.79
C PHE A 84 -2.41 -29.66 -5.03
N LEU A 85 -1.20 -29.31 -4.59
CA LEU A 85 -0.35 -30.19 -3.78
C LEU A 85 -1.00 -30.53 -2.43
N ALA A 86 -1.64 -29.55 -1.79
CA ALA A 86 -2.40 -29.77 -0.56
C ALA A 86 -3.59 -30.72 -0.78
N PHE A 87 -4.31 -30.57 -1.89
CA PHE A 87 -5.46 -31.41 -2.25
C PHE A 87 -5.07 -32.88 -2.48
N ILE A 88 -3.88 -33.15 -3.01
CA ILE A 88 -3.35 -34.51 -3.27
C ILE A 88 -2.63 -35.09 -2.02
N GLY A 89 -2.77 -34.44 -0.86
CA GLY A 89 -2.17 -34.91 0.41
C GLY A 89 -0.65 -34.72 0.51
N HIS A 90 -0.03 -34.02 -0.44
CA HIS A 90 1.41 -33.71 -0.47
C HIS A 90 1.66 -32.25 -0.07
N ARG A 91 1.03 -31.81 1.01
CA ARG A 91 1.13 -30.42 1.46
C ARG A 91 2.58 -30.09 1.82
N ASN A 92 3.17 -29.18 1.05
CA ASN A 92 4.49 -28.64 1.31
C ASN A 92 4.40 -27.11 1.30
N ASP A 93 4.36 -26.52 2.49
CA ASP A 93 4.20 -25.08 2.66
C ASP A 93 5.38 -24.29 2.05
N ILE A 94 6.58 -24.88 1.98
CA ILE A 94 7.75 -24.27 1.35
C ILE A 94 7.54 -24.15 -0.16
N THR A 95 7.13 -25.24 -0.81
CA THR A 95 6.87 -25.24 -2.26
C THR A 95 5.70 -24.31 -2.61
N ALA A 96 4.65 -24.28 -1.78
CA ALA A 96 3.53 -23.36 -1.94
C ALA A 96 3.98 -21.89 -1.86
N ALA A 97 4.86 -21.56 -0.90
CA ALA A 97 5.40 -20.20 -0.76
C ALA A 97 6.25 -19.77 -1.97
N TYR A 98 7.10 -20.66 -2.50
CA TYR A 98 7.86 -20.38 -3.72
C TYR A 98 6.96 -20.22 -4.96
N ALA A 99 5.96 -21.09 -5.12
CA ALA A 99 5.00 -20.99 -6.24
C ALA A 99 4.22 -19.67 -6.19
N ALA A 100 3.73 -19.29 -5.01
CA ALA A 100 3.06 -18.02 -4.80
C ALA A 100 3.98 -16.83 -5.16
N THR A 101 5.23 -16.88 -4.71
CA THR A 101 6.22 -15.81 -4.95
C THR A 101 6.56 -15.67 -6.44
N TRP A 102 6.69 -16.77 -7.17
CA TRP A 102 6.87 -16.73 -8.63
C TRP A 102 5.61 -16.26 -9.37
N GLY A 103 4.41 -16.57 -8.86
CA GLY A 103 3.16 -16.01 -9.38
C GLY A 103 3.12 -14.49 -9.31
N VAL A 104 3.66 -13.90 -8.24
CA VAL A 104 3.80 -12.43 -8.13
C VAL A 104 4.71 -11.87 -9.24
N VAL A 105 5.85 -12.51 -9.50
CA VAL A 105 6.76 -12.10 -10.59
C VAL A 105 6.09 -12.25 -11.96
N LEU A 106 5.39 -13.37 -12.19
CA LEU A 106 4.63 -13.59 -13.42
C LEU A 106 3.55 -12.52 -13.61
N GLY A 107 2.81 -12.19 -12.55
CA GLY A 107 1.82 -11.11 -12.56
C GLY A 107 2.45 -9.78 -12.95
N ALA A 108 3.61 -9.43 -12.41
CA ALA A 108 4.33 -8.21 -12.76
C ALA A 108 4.73 -8.21 -14.26
N VAL A 109 5.23 -9.33 -14.78
CA VAL A 109 5.56 -9.47 -16.21
C VAL A 109 4.32 -9.26 -17.07
N LEU A 110 3.21 -9.94 -16.77
CA LEU A 110 1.96 -9.84 -17.53
C LEU A 110 1.40 -8.42 -17.51
N GLN A 111 1.43 -7.76 -16.35
CA GLN A 111 1.00 -6.38 -16.19
C GLN A 111 1.75 -5.43 -17.11
N VAL A 112 3.07 -5.57 -17.23
CA VAL A 112 3.87 -4.68 -18.08
C VAL A 112 3.73 -5.07 -19.55
N ALA A 113 3.74 -6.37 -19.85
CA ALA A 113 3.68 -6.90 -21.21
C ALA A 113 2.42 -6.44 -21.96
N ILE A 114 1.25 -6.42 -21.32
CA ILE A 114 0.01 -5.98 -21.96
C ILE A 114 0.00 -4.48 -22.29
N GLN A 115 0.80 -3.68 -21.57
CA GLN A 115 0.85 -2.23 -21.75
C GLN A 115 1.82 -1.80 -22.86
N ILE A 116 2.87 -2.59 -23.14
CA ILE A 116 3.90 -2.28 -24.15
C ILE A 116 3.30 -2.01 -25.55
N PRO A 117 2.36 -2.82 -26.09
CA PRO A 117 1.74 -2.55 -27.38
C PRO A 117 0.99 -1.21 -27.43
N GLY A 118 0.50 -0.73 -26.28
CA GLY A 118 -0.15 0.57 -26.16
C GLY A 118 0.76 1.74 -26.52
N LEU A 119 2.07 1.64 -26.22
CA LEU A 119 3.03 2.70 -26.52
C LEU A 119 3.13 2.98 -28.03
N ARG A 120 3.15 1.91 -28.84
CA ARG A 120 3.17 2.01 -30.30
C ARG A 120 1.89 2.64 -30.84
N LYS A 121 0.73 2.26 -30.30
CA LYS A 121 -0.58 2.83 -30.71
C LYS A 121 -0.68 4.33 -30.44
N VAL A 122 0.02 4.82 -29.43
CA VAL A 122 0.03 6.23 -29.03
C VAL A 122 1.15 7.02 -29.73
N GLY A 123 1.84 6.40 -30.70
CA GLY A 123 2.86 7.03 -31.54
C GLY A 123 4.20 7.27 -30.82
N MET A 124 4.42 6.67 -29.66
CA MET A 124 5.62 6.87 -28.87
C MET A 124 6.73 5.94 -29.39
N HIS A 125 7.80 6.53 -29.92
CA HIS A 125 8.99 5.83 -30.36
C HIS A 125 10.05 5.98 -29.27
N TYR A 126 10.37 4.89 -28.59
CA TYR A 126 11.40 4.90 -27.56
C TYR A 126 12.78 5.01 -28.20
N THR A 127 13.47 6.12 -27.95
CA THR A 127 14.90 6.26 -28.21
C THR A 127 15.63 6.20 -26.88
N PHE A 128 16.57 5.26 -26.74
CA PHE A 128 17.41 5.18 -25.54
C PHE A 128 18.31 6.42 -25.48
N SER A 129 17.99 7.36 -24.60
CA SER A 129 18.84 8.51 -24.28
C SER A 129 19.05 8.58 -22.77
N PHE A 130 20.30 8.78 -22.36
CA PHE A 130 20.71 8.79 -20.96
C PHE A 130 21.36 10.14 -20.65
N ASP A 131 20.52 11.16 -20.44
CA ASP A 131 20.94 12.51 -20.09
C ASP A 131 20.41 12.92 -18.72
N TRP A 132 21.24 12.71 -17.69
CA TRP A 132 20.92 13.04 -16.30
C TRP A 132 20.87 14.54 -16.04
N ARG A 133 21.45 15.34 -16.94
CA ARG A 133 21.49 16.80 -16.83
C ARG A 133 20.31 17.45 -17.54
N HIS A 134 19.46 16.68 -18.22
CA HIS A 134 18.28 17.20 -18.87
C HIS A 134 17.36 17.91 -17.85
N PRO A 135 16.93 19.16 -18.09
CA PRO A 135 16.13 19.94 -17.14
C PRO A 135 14.87 19.21 -16.67
N GLY A 136 14.22 18.47 -17.57
CA GLY A 136 13.04 17.65 -17.25
C GLY A 136 13.34 16.49 -16.29
N VAL A 137 14.51 15.84 -16.40
CA VAL A 137 14.91 14.74 -15.50
C VAL A 137 15.17 15.28 -14.10
N ILE A 138 15.90 16.41 -14.01
CA ILE A 138 16.17 17.10 -12.75
C ILE A 138 14.86 17.55 -12.09
N GLN A 139 13.92 18.11 -12.87
CA GLN A 139 12.62 18.54 -12.37
C GLN A 139 11.81 17.36 -11.80
N VAL A 140 11.74 16.24 -12.53
CA VAL A 140 11.08 15.02 -12.06
C VAL A 140 11.74 14.50 -10.79
N GLY A 141 13.07 14.40 -10.76
CA GLY A 141 13.82 13.97 -9.57
C GLY A 141 13.53 14.84 -8.35
N ARG A 142 13.55 16.17 -8.51
CA ARG A 142 13.25 17.13 -7.44
C ARG A 142 11.82 16.99 -6.90
N MET A 143 10.85 16.65 -7.75
CA MET A 143 9.46 16.39 -7.33
C MET A 143 9.28 14.99 -6.72
N MET A 144 10.10 14.02 -7.11
CA MET A 144 10.03 12.64 -6.61
C MET A 144 10.59 12.51 -5.19
N VAL A 145 11.71 13.17 -4.86
CA VAL A 145 12.32 13.11 -3.51
C VAL A 145 11.30 13.35 -2.39
N PRO A 146 10.54 14.46 -2.36
CA PRO A 146 9.55 14.71 -1.31
C PRO A 146 8.42 13.67 -1.32
N ARG A 147 7.98 13.20 -2.50
CA ARG A 147 6.97 12.13 -2.58
C ARG A 147 7.47 10.80 -2.00
N ILE A 148 8.73 10.45 -2.23
CA ILE A 148 9.36 9.25 -1.67
C ILE A 148 9.46 9.39 -0.14
N ILE A 149 9.87 10.55 0.37
CA ILE A 149 9.91 10.80 1.82
C ILE A 149 8.50 10.67 2.41
N ASN A 150 7.48 11.24 1.76
CA ASN A 150 6.10 11.12 2.20
C ASN A 150 5.64 9.65 2.27
N ALA A 151 5.93 8.86 1.24
CA ALA A 151 5.61 7.45 1.22
C ALA A 151 6.39 6.67 2.29
N ALA A 152 7.67 6.99 2.48
CA ALA A 152 8.51 6.38 3.51
C ALA A 152 7.98 6.66 4.92
N MET A 153 7.43 7.85 5.19
CA MET A 153 6.79 8.17 6.47
C MET A 153 5.62 7.24 6.79
N LEU A 154 4.81 6.84 5.78
CA LEU A 154 3.73 5.88 5.99
C LEU A 154 4.27 4.50 6.39
N TYR A 155 5.29 3.99 5.71
CA TYR A 155 5.91 2.71 6.05
C TYR A 155 6.62 2.74 7.40
N PHE A 156 7.30 3.84 7.71
CA PHE A 156 7.96 4.04 8.99
C PHE A 156 6.93 4.17 10.12
N SER A 157 5.80 4.81 9.85
CA SER A 157 4.63 4.86 10.74
C SER A 157 4.14 3.47 11.12
N ILE A 158 3.92 2.60 10.14
CA ILE A 158 3.51 1.21 10.36
C ILE A 158 4.58 0.43 11.12
N PHE A 159 5.86 0.65 10.82
CA PHE A 159 6.96 0.00 11.51
C PHE A 159 7.01 0.35 13.00
N VAL A 160 6.87 1.64 13.33
CA VAL A 160 6.84 2.10 14.72
C VAL A 160 5.60 1.57 15.44
N ASP A 161 4.43 1.55 14.79
CA ASP A 161 3.22 0.98 15.39
C ASP A 161 3.42 -0.49 15.75
N ARG A 162 4.02 -1.29 14.85
CA ARG A 162 4.37 -2.68 15.15
C ARG A 162 5.31 -2.79 16.35
N PHE A 163 6.34 -1.94 16.42
CA PHE A 163 7.29 -1.95 17.54
C PHE A 163 6.61 -1.62 18.87
N LEU A 164 5.73 -0.61 18.89
CA LEU A 164 4.98 -0.21 20.08
C LEU A 164 3.99 -1.29 20.52
N ILE A 165 3.30 -1.94 19.59
CA ILE A 165 2.41 -3.07 19.90
C ILE A 165 3.21 -4.19 20.55
N VAL A 166 4.37 -4.56 19.98
CA VAL A 166 5.22 -5.63 20.55
C VAL A 166 5.72 -5.24 21.95
N LEU A 167 6.09 -3.98 22.18
CA LEU A 167 6.53 -3.49 23.48
C LEU A 167 5.42 -3.59 24.54
N LEU A 168 4.19 -3.17 24.20
CA LEU A 168 3.04 -3.20 25.10
C LEU A 168 2.57 -4.64 25.39
N VAL A 169 2.61 -5.49 24.38
CA VAL A 169 2.08 -6.87 24.38
C VAL A 169 3.18 -7.88 24.74
N ALA A 170 4.40 -7.46 25.10
CA ALA A 170 5.46 -8.38 25.53
C ALA A 170 5.04 -9.31 26.69
N ASN A 171 3.98 -8.96 27.43
CA ASN A 171 3.35 -9.76 28.49
C ASN A 171 1.95 -10.32 28.14
N ALA A 172 1.43 -10.10 26.93
CA ALA A 172 0.08 -10.47 26.51
C ALA A 172 0.08 -11.33 25.23
N LEU A 173 -1.02 -12.06 25.04
CA LEU A 173 -1.23 -13.13 24.05
C LEU A 173 -0.67 -12.83 22.64
N SER A 174 -0.08 -13.85 22.01
CA SER A 174 0.33 -13.81 20.60
C SER A 174 -0.87 -13.53 19.69
N GLY A 175 -0.79 -12.47 18.87
CA GLY A 175 -1.83 -12.16 17.89
C GLY A 175 -1.87 -10.70 17.49
N PHE A 176 -1.96 -9.76 18.45
CA PHE A 176 -2.36 -8.36 18.25
C PHE A 176 -1.78 -7.61 17.04
N VAL A 177 -0.54 -7.89 16.64
CA VAL A 177 0.05 -7.34 15.41
C VAL A 177 -0.75 -7.74 14.17
N THR A 178 -1.11 -9.01 14.02
CA THR A 178 -1.93 -9.51 12.91
C THR A 178 -3.31 -8.87 12.94
N GLN A 179 -4.00 -8.87 14.08
CA GLN A 179 -5.33 -8.26 14.22
C GLN A 179 -5.33 -6.76 13.87
N TYR A 180 -4.28 -6.03 14.23
CA TYR A 180 -4.06 -4.63 13.86
C TYR A 180 -3.94 -4.45 12.34
N TYR A 181 -3.13 -5.28 11.66
CA TYR A 181 -2.99 -5.21 10.20
C TYR A 181 -4.29 -5.55 9.47
N GLN A 182 -5.01 -6.58 9.94
CA GLN A 182 -6.30 -6.97 9.37
C GLN A 182 -7.34 -5.85 9.55
N ALA A 183 -7.39 -5.21 10.72
CA ALA A 183 -8.25 -4.05 10.95
C ALA A 183 -7.91 -2.88 10.02
N LEU A 184 -6.63 -2.58 9.84
CA LEU A 184 -6.17 -1.54 8.91
C LEU A 184 -6.58 -1.88 7.47
N GLN A 185 -6.50 -3.14 7.06
CA GLN A 185 -6.90 -3.57 5.72
C GLN A 185 -8.40 -3.38 5.47
N ILE A 186 -9.24 -3.68 6.45
CA ILE A 186 -10.68 -3.44 6.37
C ILE A 186 -10.96 -1.92 6.25
N LEU A 187 -10.27 -1.08 7.02
CA LEU A 187 -10.37 0.38 6.93
C LEU A 187 -9.95 0.92 5.55
N LEU A 188 -8.94 0.31 4.92
CA LEU A 188 -8.45 0.72 3.60
C LEU A 188 -9.51 0.56 2.51
N LEU A 189 -10.54 -0.28 2.69
CA LEU A 189 -11.61 -0.46 1.72
C LEU A 189 -12.43 0.83 1.51
N PRO A 190 -13.10 1.42 2.52
CA PRO A 190 -13.81 2.68 2.34
C PRO A 190 -12.85 3.85 2.06
N LEU A 191 -11.63 3.83 2.61
CA LEU A 191 -10.64 4.86 2.29
C LEU A 191 -10.26 4.85 0.79
N GLY A 192 -10.05 3.66 0.23
CA GLY A 192 -9.71 3.48 -1.18
C GLY A 192 -10.84 3.93 -2.09
N ILE A 193 -12.08 3.58 -1.76
CA ILE A 193 -13.27 3.90 -2.57
C ILE A 193 -13.60 5.39 -2.47
N PHE A 194 -13.70 5.95 -1.26
CA PHE A 194 -14.20 7.31 -1.08
C PHE A 194 -13.08 8.35 -1.05
N GLY A 195 -11.96 8.07 -0.37
CA GLY A 195 -10.82 8.97 -0.32
C GLY A 195 -10.00 8.93 -1.61
N MET A 196 -9.37 7.79 -1.89
CA MET A 196 -8.38 7.69 -2.96
C MET A 196 -8.99 7.79 -4.35
N ALA A 197 -10.09 7.08 -4.65
CA ALA A 197 -10.65 7.05 -5.99
C ALA A 197 -11.21 8.43 -6.40
N ILE A 198 -12.02 9.05 -5.53
CA ILE A 198 -12.58 10.39 -5.78
C ILE A 198 -11.45 11.42 -5.95
N SER A 199 -10.46 11.40 -5.05
CA SER A 199 -9.34 12.35 -5.12
C SER A 199 -8.49 12.16 -6.37
N THR A 200 -8.29 10.92 -6.80
CA THR A 200 -7.55 10.61 -8.04
C THR A 200 -8.30 11.07 -9.28
N ALA A 201 -9.62 10.89 -9.31
CA ALA A 201 -10.47 11.38 -10.39
C ALA A 201 -10.48 12.92 -10.48
N ALA A 202 -10.43 13.62 -9.34
CA ALA A 202 -10.38 15.08 -9.29
C ALA A 202 -9.02 15.67 -9.72
N PHE A 203 -7.93 14.89 -9.62
CA PHE A 203 -6.56 15.41 -9.79
C PHE A 203 -6.27 16.08 -11.13
N PRO A 204 -6.64 15.51 -12.31
CA PRO A 204 -6.40 16.14 -13.60
C PRO A 204 -7.09 17.51 -13.69
N THR A 205 -8.32 17.60 -13.20
CA THR A 205 -9.10 18.85 -13.19
C THR A 205 -8.49 19.90 -12.26
N LEU A 206 -7.97 19.51 -11.10
CA LEU A 206 -7.22 20.41 -10.21
C LEU A 206 -5.98 20.97 -10.94
N ALA A 207 -5.17 20.09 -11.53
CA ALA A 207 -3.94 20.48 -12.24
C ALA A 207 -4.23 21.41 -13.43
N GLU A 208 -5.31 21.14 -14.19
CA GLU A 208 -5.73 21.98 -15.30
C GLU A 208 -6.15 23.39 -14.86
N ASN A 209 -6.91 23.50 -13.76
CA ASN A 209 -7.34 24.81 -13.25
C ASN A 209 -6.16 25.61 -12.68
N VAL A 210 -5.18 24.96 -12.04
CA VAL A 210 -3.92 25.61 -11.65
C VAL A 210 -3.17 26.12 -12.87
N ALA A 211 -3.03 25.30 -13.92
CA ALA A 211 -2.34 25.71 -15.16
C ALA A 211 -3.03 26.89 -15.86
N LYS A 212 -4.35 27.00 -15.75
CA LYS A 212 -5.16 28.11 -16.30
C LYS A 212 -5.31 29.31 -15.35
N GLY A 213 -4.70 29.29 -14.16
CA GLY A 213 -4.80 30.36 -13.17
C GLY A 213 -6.21 30.55 -12.55
N ARG A 214 -7.08 29.54 -12.64
CA ARG A 214 -8.49 29.63 -12.20
C ARG A 214 -8.67 29.19 -10.75
N PHE A 215 -8.11 29.97 -9.82
CA PHE A 215 -8.07 29.61 -8.39
C PHE A 215 -9.46 29.56 -7.72
N ASP A 216 -10.44 30.35 -8.16
CA ASP A 216 -11.81 30.26 -7.64
C ASP A 216 -12.47 28.92 -7.98
N ARG A 217 -12.25 28.45 -9.22
CA ARG A 217 -12.74 27.13 -9.63
C ARG A 217 -11.97 26.01 -8.90
N LEU A 218 -10.67 26.16 -8.71
CA LEU A 218 -9.88 25.24 -7.90
C LEU A 218 -10.46 25.08 -6.49
N ARG A 219 -10.76 26.20 -5.81
CA ARG A 219 -11.34 26.21 -4.46
C ARG A 219 -12.69 25.51 -4.41
N SER A 220 -13.60 25.83 -5.34
CA SER A 220 -14.91 25.18 -5.40
C SER A 220 -14.80 23.67 -5.62
N ILE A 221 -13.92 23.22 -6.53
CA ILE A 221 -13.68 21.78 -6.75
C ILE A 221 -13.18 21.09 -5.48
N ILE A 222 -12.23 21.70 -4.75
CA ILE A 222 -11.72 21.13 -3.49
C ILE A 222 -12.85 21.03 -2.46
N GLN A 223 -13.68 22.05 -2.33
CA GLN A 223 -14.79 22.07 -1.37
C GLN A 223 -15.90 21.06 -1.72
N GLU A 224 -16.29 20.99 -3.00
CA GLU A 224 -17.26 20.02 -3.52
C GLU A 224 -16.75 18.58 -3.25
N THR A 225 -15.49 18.31 -3.60
CA THR A 225 -14.86 17.00 -3.42
C THR A 225 -14.75 16.63 -1.95
N LEU A 226 -14.30 17.55 -1.10
CA LEU A 226 -14.17 17.33 0.35
C LEU A 226 -15.54 17.06 0.99
N ARG A 227 -16.59 17.78 0.59
CA ARG A 227 -17.96 17.54 1.06
C ARG A 227 -18.42 16.14 0.68
N SER A 228 -18.20 15.71 -0.56
CA SER A 228 -18.55 14.35 -1.00
C SER A 228 -17.78 13.27 -0.24
N ILE A 229 -16.48 13.48 -0.01
CA ILE A 229 -15.65 12.56 0.78
C ILE A 229 -16.21 12.44 2.20
N LEU A 230 -16.43 13.56 2.89
CA LEU A 230 -16.94 13.58 4.26
C LEU A 230 -18.32 12.95 4.37
N PHE A 231 -19.21 13.26 3.41
CA PHE A 231 -20.56 12.69 3.35
C PHE A 231 -20.56 11.17 3.25
N MET A 232 -19.56 10.57 2.59
CA MET A 232 -19.44 9.10 2.47
C MET A 232 -18.62 8.48 3.61
N SER A 233 -17.54 9.15 4.03
CA SER A 233 -16.61 8.61 5.02
C SER A 233 -17.21 8.60 6.43
N ILE A 234 -18.01 9.61 6.81
CA ILE A 234 -18.60 9.68 8.15
C ILE A 234 -19.59 8.53 8.39
N PRO A 235 -20.57 8.25 7.51
CA PRO A 235 -21.42 7.07 7.65
C PRO A 235 -20.62 5.76 7.61
N SER A 236 -19.57 5.70 6.78
CA SER A 236 -18.69 4.52 6.74
C SER A 236 -17.97 4.30 8.07
N SER A 237 -17.47 5.36 8.71
CA SER A 237 -16.88 5.30 10.05
C SER A 237 -17.88 4.75 11.06
N ILE A 238 -19.10 5.29 11.08
CA ILE A 238 -20.15 4.87 12.00
C ILE A 238 -20.51 3.40 11.75
N GLY A 239 -20.65 3.00 10.49
CA GLY A 239 -20.91 1.62 10.09
C GLY A 239 -19.82 0.67 10.53
N LEU A 240 -18.54 1.03 10.35
CA LEU A 240 -17.41 0.22 10.81
C LEU A 240 -17.33 0.11 12.34
N ILE A 241 -17.73 1.14 13.07
CA ILE A 241 -17.77 1.10 14.55
C ILE A 241 -18.94 0.24 15.02
N ALA A 242 -20.13 0.46 14.48
CA ALA A 242 -21.36 -0.22 14.92
C ALA A 242 -21.42 -1.68 14.46
N LEU A 243 -20.95 -1.97 13.24
CA LEU A 243 -20.99 -3.29 12.61
C LEU A 243 -19.60 -3.92 12.50
N GLY A 244 -18.60 -3.41 13.22
CA GLY A 244 -17.22 -3.88 13.11
C GLY A 244 -17.07 -5.38 13.36
N LEU A 245 -17.69 -5.90 14.42
CA LEU A 245 -17.65 -7.32 14.75
C LEU A 245 -18.27 -8.19 13.64
N PRO A 246 -19.54 -8.03 13.22
CA PRO A 246 -20.11 -8.86 12.18
C PRO A 246 -19.37 -8.74 10.83
N ILE A 247 -18.82 -7.56 10.50
CA ILE A 247 -17.96 -7.40 9.31
C ILE A 247 -16.72 -8.28 9.43
N VAL A 248 -16.02 -8.22 10.56
CA VAL A 248 -14.81 -9.02 10.80
C VAL A 248 -15.14 -10.52 10.78
N GLN A 249 -16.26 -10.93 11.37
CA GLN A 249 -16.68 -12.33 11.37
C GLN A 249 -16.91 -12.84 9.94
N VAL A 250 -17.71 -12.13 9.16
CA VAL A 250 -18.02 -12.51 7.77
C VAL A 250 -16.78 -12.55 6.89
N LEU A 251 -15.80 -11.67 7.12
CA LEU A 251 -14.61 -11.58 6.29
C LEU A 251 -13.49 -12.54 6.72
N LEU A 252 -13.31 -12.73 8.03
CA LEU A 252 -12.10 -13.34 8.58
C LEU A 252 -12.36 -14.58 9.45
N GLU A 253 -13.56 -14.79 10.00
CA GLU A 253 -13.87 -15.93 10.89
C GLU A 253 -14.07 -17.23 10.11
N HIS A 254 -12.95 -17.79 9.63
CA HIS A 254 -12.89 -19.07 8.96
C HIS A 254 -11.64 -19.87 9.41
N GLY A 255 -11.79 -21.19 9.52
CA GLY A 255 -10.70 -22.09 9.92
C GLY A 255 -10.24 -21.84 11.36
N GLU A 256 -8.95 -21.54 11.55
CA GLU A 256 -8.33 -21.26 12.86
C GLU A 256 -8.72 -19.89 13.44
N TYR A 257 -9.34 -19.02 12.64
CA TYR A 257 -9.72 -17.68 13.09
C TYR A 257 -11.05 -17.73 13.83
N ASN A 258 -10.98 -17.74 15.16
CA ASN A 258 -12.14 -17.86 16.05
C ASN A 258 -12.77 -16.50 16.43
N LEU A 259 -13.94 -16.55 17.07
CA LEU A 259 -14.65 -15.37 17.60
C LEU A 259 -13.78 -14.45 18.47
N GLN A 260 -12.88 -15.04 19.27
CA GLN A 260 -11.98 -14.25 20.12
C GLN A 260 -11.00 -13.41 19.28
N SER A 261 -10.46 -13.99 18.21
CA SER A 261 -9.61 -13.28 17.26
C SER A 261 -10.36 -12.17 16.54
N ALA A 262 -11.62 -12.43 16.15
CA ALA A 262 -12.51 -11.43 15.55
C ALA A 262 -12.80 -10.25 16.48
N ALA A 263 -13.08 -10.53 17.76
CA ALA A 263 -13.25 -9.49 18.76
C ALA A 263 -11.98 -8.63 18.90
N PHE A 264 -10.80 -9.26 18.95
CA PHE A 264 -9.53 -8.54 19.03
C PHE A 264 -9.20 -7.69 17.78
N THR A 265 -9.70 -8.04 16.60
CA THR A 265 -9.60 -7.17 15.40
C THR A 265 -10.62 -6.02 15.43
N THR A 266 -11.75 -6.19 16.09
CA THR A 266 -12.82 -5.16 16.12
C THR A 266 -12.40 -3.89 16.87
N PHE A 267 -11.64 -4.03 17.96
CA PHE A 267 -11.16 -2.87 18.75
C PHE A 267 -10.27 -1.90 17.95
N PRO A 268 -9.16 -2.34 17.31
CA PRO A 268 -8.35 -1.45 16.48
C PRO A 268 -9.13 -0.94 15.26
N LEU A 269 -10.04 -1.74 14.69
CA LEU A 269 -10.90 -1.29 13.59
C LEU A 269 -11.77 -0.10 14.00
N ALA A 270 -12.41 -0.16 15.17
CA ALA A 270 -13.20 0.95 15.70
C ALA A 270 -12.33 2.19 15.93
N GLY A 271 -11.13 2.03 16.50
CA GLY A 271 -10.17 3.12 16.70
C GLY A 271 -9.76 3.79 15.38
N PHE A 272 -9.46 3.01 14.36
CA PHE A 272 -9.16 3.52 13.02
C PHE A 272 -10.36 4.20 12.35
N ALA A 273 -11.56 3.65 12.52
CA ALA A 273 -12.78 4.17 11.90
C ALA A 273 -13.10 5.60 12.36
N ILE A 274 -12.76 5.98 13.60
CA ILE A 274 -12.86 7.36 14.09
C ILE A 274 -12.04 8.32 13.22
N GLY A 275 -10.85 7.90 12.79
CA GLY A 275 -9.93 8.71 11.97
C GLY A 275 -10.23 8.69 10.47
N LEU A 276 -11.13 7.83 9.99
CA LEU A 276 -11.35 7.60 8.55
C LEU A 276 -11.73 8.87 7.78
N ALA A 277 -12.61 9.72 8.33
CA ALA A 277 -13.02 10.95 7.66
C ALA A 277 -11.87 11.95 7.49
N GLY A 278 -11.01 12.08 8.50
CA GLY A 278 -9.79 12.88 8.42
C GLY A 278 -8.79 12.29 7.43
N LEU A 279 -8.55 10.99 7.51
CA LEU A 279 -7.65 10.26 6.61
C LEU A 279 -8.08 10.40 5.14
N ALA A 280 -9.37 10.25 4.85
CA ALA A 280 -9.93 10.41 3.52
C ALA A 280 -9.85 11.87 3.03
N SER A 281 -10.00 12.85 3.92
CA SER A 281 -9.86 14.27 3.59
C SER A 281 -8.42 14.65 3.20
N VAL A 282 -7.42 14.04 3.84
CA VAL A 282 -6.00 14.27 3.50
C VAL A 282 -5.70 13.88 2.04
N GLU A 283 -6.37 12.86 1.50
CA GLU A 283 -6.15 12.40 0.12
C GLU A 283 -6.40 13.51 -0.93
N ILE A 284 -7.49 14.29 -0.78
CA ILE A 284 -7.80 15.38 -1.71
C ILE A 284 -6.89 16.58 -1.47
N LEU A 285 -6.60 16.91 -0.21
CA LEU A 285 -5.74 18.04 0.15
C LEU A 285 -4.31 17.84 -0.35
N THR A 286 -3.73 16.66 -0.16
CA THR A 286 -2.39 16.32 -0.66
C THR A 286 -2.34 16.42 -2.20
N ARG A 287 -3.38 15.98 -2.91
CA ARG A 287 -3.47 16.11 -4.38
C ARG A 287 -3.61 17.56 -4.84
N ALA A 288 -4.31 18.40 -4.08
CA ALA A 288 -4.39 19.84 -4.36
C ALA A 288 -3.00 20.52 -4.22
N PHE A 289 -2.25 20.22 -3.16
CA PHE A 289 -0.87 20.69 -2.99
C PHE A 289 0.04 20.22 -4.14
N TYR A 290 -0.09 18.96 -4.56
CA TYR A 290 0.66 18.46 -5.72
C TYR A 290 0.28 19.16 -7.03
N ALA A 291 -1.01 19.47 -7.24
CA ALA A 291 -1.45 20.25 -8.40
C ALA A 291 -0.86 21.67 -8.40
N LEU A 292 -0.70 22.27 -7.21
CA LEU A 292 -0.04 23.56 -6.99
C LEU A 292 1.50 23.50 -7.08
N ARG A 293 2.08 22.33 -7.38
CA ARG A 293 3.53 22.08 -7.37
C ARG A 293 4.19 22.32 -6.00
N ASP A 294 3.42 22.29 -4.93
CA ASP A 294 3.92 22.29 -3.57
C ASP A 294 3.94 20.85 -3.03
N SER A 295 5.11 20.23 -3.13
CA SER A 295 5.33 18.89 -2.58
C SER A 295 5.89 18.90 -1.16
N VAL A 296 6.24 20.07 -0.62
CA VAL A 296 6.94 20.19 0.66
C VAL A 296 5.93 20.26 1.80
N THR A 297 4.85 21.02 1.64
CA THR A 297 3.82 21.16 2.67
C THR A 297 3.21 19.82 3.10
N PRO A 298 2.82 18.90 2.19
CA PRO A 298 2.32 17.58 2.59
C PRO A 298 3.34 16.74 3.37
N VAL A 299 4.63 16.86 3.05
CA VAL A 299 5.69 16.13 3.76
C VAL A 299 5.85 16.65 5.18
N ILE A 300 5.91 17.97 5.36
CA ILE A 300 6.02 18.60 6.68
C ILE A 300 4.83 18.18 7.55
N VAL A 301 3.61 18.27 7.01
CA VAL A 301 2.40 17.86 7.73
C VAL A 301 2.45 16.37 8.10
N SER A 302 2.89 15.49 7.19
CA SER A 302 2.98 14.05 7.46
C SER A 302 4.05 13.73 8.52
N VAL A 303 5.18 14.44 8.52
CA VAL A 303 6.21 14.30 9.57
C VAL A 303 5.68 14.79 10.92
N LEU A 304 5.02 15.94 10.97
CA LEU A 304 4.40 16.46 12.20
C LEU A 304 3.32 15.52 12.73
N GLN A 305 2.46 15.00 11.85
CA GLN A 305 1.44 14.01 12.19
C GLN A 305 2.08 12.74 12.76
N PHE A 306 3.16 12.26 12.14
CA PHE A 306 3.89 11.08 12.60
C PHE A 306 4.52 11.29 13.98
N ILE A 307 5.19 12.44 14.21
CA ILE A 307 5.76 12.80 15.51
C ILE A 307 4.65 12.91 16.57
N PHE A 308 3.58 13.63 16.25
CA PHE A 308 2.42 13.79 17.14
C PHE A 308 1.80 12.44 17.51
N LYS A 309 1.62 11.55 16.52
CA LYS A 309 1.10 10.20 16.73
C LYS A 309 2.00 9.39 17.66
N ILE A 310 3.32 9.41 17.47
CA ILE A 310 4.24 8.69 18.36
C ILE A 310 4.20 9.26 19.78
N ALA A 311 4.28 10.59 19.91
CA ALA A 311 4.24 11.24 21.21
C ALA A 311 2.97 10.87 21.97
N LEU A 312 1.82 10.95 21.29
CA LEU A 312 0.53 10.56 21.86
C LEU A 312 0.52 9.07 22.23
N SER A 313 1.03 8.19 21.36
CA SER A 313 1.10 6.75 21.66
C SER A 313 1.97 6.46 22.88
N LEU A 314 3.12 7.12 23.03
CA LEU A 314 3.99 6.93 24.21
C LEU A 314 3.34 7.43 25.49
N ILE A 315 2.57 8.53 25.42
CA ILE A 315 1.81 9.05 26.56
C ILE A 315 0.68 8.10 26.96
N LEU A 316 -0.03 7.50 26.01
CA LEU A 316 -1.11 6.55 26.30
C LEU A 316 -0.63 5.16 26.75
N ILE A 317 0.60 4.80 26.41
CA ILE A 317 1.21 3.51 26.80
C ILE A 317 1.71 3.55 28.25
N ASN A 318 2.16 4.72 28.72
CA ASN A 318 2.59 4.95 30.11
C ASN A 318 1.38 5.17 31.04
#